data_AF-A0A970KSD8-F1
#
_entry.id   AF-A0A970KSD8-F1
#
_cell.length_a   1.000
_cell.length_b   1.000
_cell.length_c   1.000
_cell.angle_alpha   90.00
_cell.angle_beta   90.00
_cell.angle_gamma   90.00
#
_symmetry.space_group_name_H-M   'P 1'
#
loop_
_entity.id
_entity.type
_entity.pdbx_description
1 polymer ?
#
loop_
_entity_poly.entity_id
_entity_poly.type
_entity_poly.pdbx_seq_one_letter_code
_entity_poly.pdbx_strand_id
1 'polypeptide(L)'
;MGFRSISLRRATLLLLGLWLAMWGPGGPLRAQAAPPGPHGLEVRVQDHRGQALAGAEVELRWLGNEGRAAVLTARTDASGRALFTGLAAGSWELRARHERFMIFVSEVVISGGKPLIVAARQENVRGAIAPLRVRLARGPAPASPVVREKPAPRPTPPPESRPARPQAPPVPAAAPPPPAAPAAVDRGVPKESRPEPVVPEPTPRREPAATAAPSTPAPAVASSPPVPPAPARPPAPRVAQETAHEVRTVRRHADRTCPECPSGESAHSVEREVASGGAAAAGCPGEIRNRFAAAPPAAWVEIAAELPPGCSAIRLELPAGARYTGYRYESGTAAGWVDCPAGRECPGLSSAWLGDPIVVREGDATRLLALFENRAEGPRRARFTAYCREGGR
;
A
#
# COMPACT_ATOMS: atom_id res chain seq x y z
N MET A 1 24.41 -41.54 -46.05
CA MET A 1 24.74 -40.20 -45.51
C MET A 1 24.18 -40.12 -44.09
N GLY A 2 25.05 -40.22 -43.08
CA GLY A 2 24.66 -40.38 -41.68
C GLY A 2 24.52 -39.04 -40.96
N PHE A 3 23.33 -38.76 -40.43
CA PHE A 3 23.06 -37.62 -39.55
C PHE A 3 23.63 -37.89 -38.15
N ARG A 4 24.58 -37.04 -37.70
CA ARG A 4 25.02 -37.01 -36.30
C ARG A 4 24.09 -36.11 -35.50
N SER A 5 23.30 -36.72 -34.62
CA SER A 5 22.47 -36.07 -33.61
C SER A 5 23.36 -35.40 -32.55
N ILE A 6 23.39 -34.07 -32.52
CA ILE A 6 24.04 -33.28 -31.47
C ILE A 6 23.08 -33.18 -30.29
N SER A 7 23.53 -33.66 -29.13
CA SER A 7 22.79 -33.70 -27.87
C SER A 7 22.44 -32.29 -27.35
N LEU A 8 21.15 -31.97 -27.34
CA LEU A 8 20.57 -30.69 -26.90
C LEU A 8 20.68 -30.42 -25.38
N ARG A 9 21.28 -31.34 -24.60
CA ARG A 9 21.30 -31.25 -23.12
C ARG A 9 22.48 -30.45 -22.53
N ARG A 10 23.41 -29.94 -23.34
CA ARG A 10 24.58 -29.18 -22.83
C ARG A 10 24.55 -27.67 -23.11
N ALA A 11 23.64 -27.18 -23.93
CA ALA A 11 23.56 -25.74 -24.26
C ALA A 11 22.74 -24.92 -23.24
N THR A 12 21.88 -25.55 -22.42
CA THR A 12 21.00 -24.83 -21.47
C THR A 12 21.70 -24.41 -20.16
N LEU A 13 22.89 -24.96 -19.87
CA LEU A 13 23.62 -24.66 -18.62
C LEU A 13 24.53 -23.42 -18.70
N LEU A 14 24.84 -22.91 -19.90
CA LEU A 14 25.73 -21.74 -20.05
C LEU A 14 24.97 -20.40 -20.18
N LEU A 15 23.68 -20.41 -20.49
CA LEU A 15 22.85 -19.18 -20.52
C LEU A 15 22.19 -18.86 -19.17
N LEU A 16 22.13 -19.80 -18.22
CA LEU A 16 21.67 -19.54 -16.86
C LEU A 16 22.71 -18.81 -15.97
N GLY A 17 24.01 -18.92 -16.32
CA GLY A 17 25.09 -18.31 -15.55
C GLY A 17 25.24 -16.80 -15.74
N LEU A 18 24.86 -16.25 -16.90
CA LEU A 18 25.02 -14.82 -17.19
C LEU A 18 23.86 -13.94 -16.70
N TRP A 19 22.69 -14.52 -16.42
CA TRP A 19 21.52 -13.77 -15.92
C TRP A 19 21.59 -13.51 -14.40
N LEU A 20 22.32 -14.34 -13.65
CA LEU A 20 22.52 -14.20 -12.20
C LEU A 20 23.51 -13.09 -11.81
N ALA A 21 24.31 -12.57 -12.73
CA ALA A 21 25.29 -11.51 -12.44
C ALA A 21 24.70 -10.08 -12.56
N MET A 22 23.52 -9.90 -13.16
CA MET A 22 22.85 -8.59 -13.25
C MET A 22 21.92 -8.27 -12.08
N TRP A 23 21.64 -9.25 -11.20
CA TRP A 23 20.99 -9.01 -9.91
C TRP A 23 22.06 -9.05 -8.82
N GLY A 24 22.92 -8.04 -8.82
CA GLY A 24 23.80 -7.79 -7.69
C GLY A 24 22.94 -7.73 -6.42
N PRO A 25 23.30 -8.44 -5.34
CA PRO A 25 22.57 -8.37 -4.08
C PRO A 25 22.53 -6.90 -3.69
N GLY A 26 21.33 -6.32 -3.64
CA GLY A 26 21.12 -4.99 -3.08
C GLY A 26 21.86 -4.95 -1.76
N GLY A 27 22.89 -4.10 -1.68
CA GLY A 27 23.71 -3.98 -0.48
C GLY A 27 22.81 -3.83 0.74
N PRO A 28 23.21 -4.34 1.92
CA PRO A 28 22.37 -4.33 3.10
C PRO A 28 21.85 -2.92 3.32
N LEU A 29 20.53 -2.73 3.18
CA LEU A 29 19.85 -1.51 3.56
C LEU A 29 20.22 -1.27 5.02
N ARG A 30 21.14 -0.34 5.25
CA ARG A 30 21.51 0.06 6.60
C ARG A 30 20.22 0.56 7.25
N ALA A 31 19.75 -0.15 8.27
CA ALA A 31 18.66 0.31 9.11
C ALA A 31 19.05 1.69 9.65
N GLN A 32 18.41 2.74 9.14
CA GLN A 32 18.62 4.09 9.65
C GLN A 32 17.75 4.28 10.89
N ALA A 33 18.28 5.02 11.86
CA ALA A 33 17.57 5.33 13.09
C ALA A 33 16.29 6.11 12.78
N ALA A 34 15.24 5.85 13.55
CA ALA A 34 13.98 6.59 13.47
C ALA A 34 14.17 8.09 13.73
N PRO A 35 13.36 8.97 13.08
CA PRO A 35 13.40 10.39 13.37
C PRO A 35 13.17 10.61 14.87
N PRO A 36 14.13 11.23 15.59
CA PRO A 36 14.01 11.41 17.02
C PRO A 36 12.95 12.46 17.34
N GLY A 37 12.18 12.23 18.41
CA GLY A 37 11.21 13.21 18.91
C GLY A 37 10.84 13.01 20.37
N PRO A 38 10.05 13.94 20.95
CA PRO A 38 9.78 13.96 22.38
C PRO A 38 8.66 13.00 22.81
N HIS A 39 8.13 12.18 21.91
CA HIS A 39 6.94 11.39 22.19
C HIS A 39 7.28 9.95 22.60
N GLY A 40 6.44 9.41 23.48
CA GLY A 40 6.39 7.99 23.81
C GLY A 40 5.06 7.38 23.36
N LEU A 41 5.09 6.13 22.97
CA LEU A 41 3.93 5.33 22.59
C LEU A 41 3.92 4.05 23.42
N GLU A 42 2.83 3.82 24.14
CA GLU A 42 2.52 2.54 24.77
C GLU A 42 1.52 1.79 23.90
N VAL A 43 1.87 0.56 23.54
CA VAL A 43 1.03 -0.36 22.78
C VAL A 43 0.61 -1.49 23.69
N ARG A 44 -0.69 -1.69 23.88
CA ARG A 44 -1.23 -2.86 24.59
C ARG A 44 -1.83 -3.84 23.59
N VAL A 45 -1.30 -5.06 23.56
CA VAL A 45 -1.81 -6.15 22.74
C VAL A 45 -2.61 -7.10 23.63
N GLN A 46 -3.84 -7.37 23.21
CA GLN A 46 -4.79 -8.24 23.88
C GLN A 46 -5.34 -9.26 22.88
N ASP A 47 -5.83 -10.38 23.38
CA ASP A 47 -6.60 -11.32 22.57
C ASP A 47 -8.04 -10.80 22.30
N HIS A 48 -8.82 -11.57 21.53
CA HIS A 48 -10.22 -11.28 21.24
C HIS A 48 -11.13 -11.21 22.49
N ARG A 49 -10.69 -11.79 23.62
CA ARG A 49 -11.40 -11.78 24.92
C ARG A 49 -10.94 -10.63 25.83
N GLY A 50 -9.97 -9.83 25.39
CA GLY A 50 -9.41 -8.72 26.16
C GLY A 50 -8.31 -9.11 27.15
N GLN A 51 -7.84 -10.36 27.12
CA GLN A 51 -6.72 -10.80 27.95
C GLN A 51 -5.40 -10.28 27.38
N ALA A 52 -4.50 -9.86 28.26
CA ALA A 52 -3.17 -9.38 27.87
C ALA A 52 -2.38 -10.48 27.16
N LEU A 53 -1.73 -10.14 26.05
CA LEU A 53 -0.97 -11.10 25.23
C LEU A 53 0.53 -10.78 25.29
N ALA A 54 1.26 -11.60 26.05
CA ALA A 54 2.71 -11.49 26.19
C ALA A 54 3.45 -12.04 24.95
N GLY A 55 4.65 -11.53 24.68
CA GLY A 55 5.50 -12.04 23.60
C GLY A 55 5.05 -11.67 22.19
N ALA A 56 3.99 -10.88 22.03
CA ALA A 56 3.58 -10.34 20.74
C ALA A 56 4.66 -9.38 20.22
N GLU A 57 5.04 -9.52 18.96
CA GLU A 57 5.99 -8.65 18.29
C GLU A 57 5.25 -7.42 17.76
N VAL A 58 5.70 -6.23 18.16
CA VAL A 58 5.16 -4.95 17.71
C VAL A 58 6.24 -4.24 16.90
N GLU A 59 5.91 -3.93 15.66
CA GLU A 59 6.76 -3.21 14.70
C GLU A 59 6.13 -1.84 14.43
N LEU A 60 6.94 -0.77 14.49
CA LEU A 60 6.57 0.59 14.11
C LEU A 60 7.41 1.02 12.92
N ARG A 61 6.76 1.42 11.84
CA ARG A 61 7.40 1.92 10.62
C ARG A 61 7.02 3.37 10.37
N TRP A 62 8.00 4.25 10.25
CA TRP A 62 7.76 5.67 9.95
C TRP A 62 7.23 5.84 8.51
N LEU A 63 6.14 6.60 8.35
CA LEU A 63 5.50 6.88 7.05
C LEU A 63 5.71 8.33 6.55
N GLY A 64 6.52 9.14 7.24
CA GLY A 64 6.68 10.55 6.87
C GLY A 64 7.35 10.80 5.51
N ASN A 65 7.23 12.04 5.04
CA ASN A 65 7.50 12.50 3.67
C ASN A 65 8.96 12.40 3.17
N GLU A 66 9.90 11.87 3.94
CA GLU A 66 11.33 11.92 3.61
C GLU A 66 11.85 10.70 2.84
N GLY A 67 10.97 9.77 2.43
CA GLY A 67 11.37 8.55 1.70
C GLY A 67 12.28 7.61 2.50
N ARG A 68 12.45 7.86 3.82
CA ARG A 68 13.27 7.07 4.73
C ARG A 68 12.35 6.29 5.67
N ALA A 69 12.21 5.00 5.42
CA ALA A 69 11.51 4.11 6.34
C ALA A 69 12.46 3.74 7.50
N ALA A 70 12.12 4.18 8.70
CA ALA A 70 12.72 3.66 9.92
C ALA A 70 11.79 2.61 10.52
N VAL A 71 12.36 1.51 11.02
CA VAL A 71 11.62 0.41 11.64
C VAL A 71 12.11 0.24 13.08
N LEU A 72 11.18 0.28 14.03
CA LEU A 72 11.41 0.01 15.44
C LEU A 72 10.64 -1.25 15.82
N THR A 73 11.24 -2.13 16.63
CA THR A 73 10.58 -3.34 17.10
C THR A 73 10.63 -3.45 18.62
N ALA A 74 9.57 -3.98 19.20
CA ALA A 74 9.47 -4.31 20.61
C ALA A 74 8.65 -5.59 20.78
N ARG A 75 8.82 -6.28 21.91
CA ARG A 75 7.96 -7.40 22.30
C ARG A 75 7.11 -7.00 23.49
N THR A 76 5.87 -7.47 23.54
CA THR A 76 5.01 -7.21 24.69
C THR A 76 5.45 -7.97 25.94
N ASP A 77 5.39 -7.30 27.08
CA ASP A 77 5.66 -7.88 28.40
C ASP A 77 4.52 -8.81 28.87
N ALA A 78 4.65 -9.35 30.09
CA ALA A 78 3.62 -10.22 30.71
C ALA A 78 2.24 -9.56 30.84
N SER A 79 2.18 -8.22 30.85
CA SER A 79 0.94 -7.43 30.87
C SER A 79 0.45 -7.03 29.47
N GLY A 80 1.07 -7.56 28.42
CA GLY A 80 0.73 -7.29 27.03
C GLY A 80 1.18 -5.90 26.57
N ARG A 81 2.12 -5.25 27.25
CA ARG A 81 2.57 -3.88 26.93
C ARG A 81 3.90 -3.88 26.18
N ALA A 82 3.99 -3.09 25.12
CA ALA A 82 5.23 -2.70 24.47
C ALA A 82 5.39 -1.17 24.54
N LEU A 83 6.60 -0.70 24.83
CA LEU A 83 6.91 0.72 24.98
C LEU A 83 7.89 1.17 23.91
N PHE A 84 7.58 2.30 23.27
CA PHE A 84 8.44 3.00 22.35
C PHE A 84 8.64 4.43 22.85
N THR A 85 9.88 4.91 22.82
CA THR A 85 10.25 6.25 23.27
C THR A 85 11.06 6.96 22.19
N GLY A 86 11.10 8.29 22.24
CA GLY A 86 11.93 9.05 21.29
C GLY A 86 11.28 9.21 19.92
N LEU A 87 9.96 9.10 19.81
CA LEU A 87 9.24 9.13 18.55
C LEU A 87 8.98 10.57 18.10
N ALA A 88 9.21 10.84 16.81
CA ALA A 88 8.74 12.05 16.16
C ALA A 88 7.21 12.08 16.00
N ALA A 89 6.65 13.29 15.98
CA ALA A 89 5.26 13.51 15.60
C ALA A 89 5.07 13.22 14.10
N GLY A 90 3.94 12.62 13.73
CA GLY A 90 3.59 12.29 12.35
C GLY A 90 2.96 10.90 12.20
N SER A 91 2.92 10.40 10.96
CA SER A 91 2.30 9.11 10.62
C SER A 91 3.27 7.95 10.77
N TRP A 92 2.78 6.89 11.41
CA TRP A 92 3.46 5.63 11.64
C TRP A 92 2.55 4.48 11.21
N GLU A 93 3.11 3.42 10.63
CA GLU A 93 2.43 2.14 10.49
C GLU A 93 2.81 1.27 11.70
N LEU A 94 1.81 0.81 12.44
CA LEU A 94 1.98 -0.14 13.53
C LEU A 94 1.54 -1.52 13.05
N ARG A 95 2.37 -2.53 13.29
CA ARG A 95 2.09 -3.92 12.98
C ARG A 95 2.34 -4.80 14.20
N ALA A 96 1.29 -5.40 14.76
CA ALA A 96 1.37 -6.32 15.87
C ALA A 96 1.13 -7.76 15.40
N ARG A 97 2.05 -8.67 15.75
CA ARG A 97 2.02 -10.08 15.34
C ARG A 97 2.13 -10.99 16.56
N HIS A 98 1.40 -12.09 16.51
CA HIS A 98 1.55 -13.18 17.46
C HIS A 98 1.28 -14.50 16.73
N GLU A 99 2.02 -15.56 17.06
CA GLU A 99 2.07 -16.80 16.26
C GLU A 99 0.70 -17.48 16.04
N ARG A 100 -0.24 -17.29 16.98
CA ARG A 100 -1.57 -17.89 16.97
C ARG A 100 -2.70 -16.95 16.54
N PHE A 101 -2.42 -15.68 16.23
CA PHE A 101 -3.45 -14.68 15.99
C PHE A 101 -3.28 -14.01 14.63
N MET A 102 -4.34 -13.37 14.16
CA MET A 102 -4.25 -12.51 12.98
C MET A 102 -3.29 -11.36 13.25
N ILE A 103 -2.65 -10.86 12.20
CA ILE A 103 -1.76 -9.72 12.31
C ILE A 103 -2.59 -8.44 12.33
N PHE A 104 -2.42 -7.61 13.34
CA PHE A 104 -3.04 -6.28 13.37
C PHE A 104 -2.13 -5.28 12.68
N VAL A 105 -2.66 -4.53 11.71
CA VAL A 105 -1.96 -3.44 11.02
C VAL A 105 -2.78 -2.17 11.14
N SER A 106 -2.17 -1.07 11.55
CA SER A 106 -2.84 0.22 11.65
C SER A 106 -1.95 1.39 11.27
N GLU A 107 -2.54 2.43 10.71
CA GLU A 107 -1.91 3.74 10.62
C GLU A 107 -2.18 4.54 11.91
N VAL A 108 -1.11 5.03 12.52
CA VAL A 108 -1.10 5.77 13.78
C VAL A 108 -0.51 7.15 13.54
N VAL A 109 -1.27 8.20 13.85
CA VAL A 109 -0.77 9.56 13.86
C VAL A 109 -0.44 9.97 15.29
N ILE A 110 0.80 10.41 15.52
CA ILE A 110 1.24 10.96 16.79
C ILE A 110 1.24 12.48 16.66
N SER A 111 0.35 13.17 17.37
CA SER A 111 0.29 14.63 17.42
C SER A 111 0.12 15.10 18.86
N GLY A 112 0.97 16.03 19.32
CA GLY A 112 0.96 16.51 20.71
C GLY A 112 1.18 15.39 21.75
N GLY A 113 1.84 14.29 21.36
CA GLY A 113 2.03 13.11 22.21
C GLY A 113 0.78 12.25 22.42
N LYS A 114 -0.32 12.54 21.72
CA LYS A 114 -1.52 11.69 21.72
C LYS A 114 -1.50 10.81 20.46
N PRO A 115 -1.40 9.48 20.60
CA PRO A 115 -1.53 8.59 19.45
C PRO A 115 -3.00 8.46 19.04
N LEU A 116 -3.27 8.50 17.74
CA LEU A 116 -4.59 8.28 17.16
C LEU A 116 -4.49 7.22 16.06
N ILE A 117 -5.32 6.18 16.14
CA ILE A 117 -5.49 5.21 15.05
C ILE A 117 -6.37 5.84 13.98
N VAL A 118 -5.83 6.02 12.78
CA VAL A 118 -6.55 6.61 11.63
C VAL A 118 -7.22 5.53 10.79
N ALA A 119 -6.51 4.42 10.59
CA ALA A 119 -6.99 3.24 9.89
C ALA A 119 -6.45 1.98 10.57
N ALA A 120 -7.23 0.90 10.56
CA ALA A 120 -6.80 -0.40 11.08
C ALA A 120 -7.39 -1.55 10.24
N ARG A 121 -6.63 -2.62 10.10
CA ARG A 121 -7.03 -3.87 9.45
C ARG A 121 -6.40 -5.07 10.15
N GLN A 122 -6.99 -6.24 9.93
CA GLN A 122 -6.47 -7.52 10.40
C GLN A 122 -6.07 -8.33 9.17
N GLU A 123 -4.85 -8.84 9.13
CA GLU A 123 -4.38 -9.75 8.10
C GLU A 123 -4.48 -11.18 8.64
N ASN A 124 -5.30 -12.00 8.00
CA ASN A 124 -5.39 -13.41 8.32
C ASN A 124 -4.09 -14.11 7.91
N VAL A 125 -3.55 -14.94 8.79
CA VAL A 125 -2.35 -15.74 8.51
C VAL A 125 -2.65 -17.20 8.78
N ARG A 126 -1.99 -18.11 8.06
CA ARG A 126 -2.19 -19.55 8.24
C ARG A 126 -1.92 -19.94 9.69
N GLY A 127 -2.92 -20.54 10.34
CA GLY A 127 -2.83 -20.93 11.76
C GLY A 127 -3.35 -19.89 12.76
N ALA A 128 -3.78 -18.70 12.30
CA ALA A 128 -4.45 -17.73 13.15
C ALA A 128 -5.79 -18.28 13.65
N ILE A 129 -6.03 -18.19 14.96
CA ILE A 129 -7.25 -18.69 15.60
C ILE A 129 -8.24 -17.57 15.95
N ALA A 130 -7.78 -16.31 15.97
CA ALA A 130 -8.58 -15.14 16.36
C ALA A 130 -7.88 -13.81 15.99
N PRO A 131 -8.62 -12.69 15.94
CA PRO A 131 -8.03 -11.35 15.79
C PRO A 131 -7.36 -10.85 17.08
N LEU A 132 -6.35 -9.98 16.92
CA LEU A 132 -5.75 -9.23 18.02
C LEU A 132 -6.57 -7.97 18.36
N ARG A 133 -6.54 -7.54 19.62
CA ARG A 133 -7.03 -6.22 20.04
C ARG A 133 -5.83 -5.37 20.43
N VAL A 134 -5.68 -4.21 19.79
CA VAL A 134 -4.60 -3.27 20.08
C VAL A 134 -5.18 -1.99 20.68
N ARG A 135 -4.61 -1.53 21.79
CA ARG A 135 -4.92 -0.23 22.40
C ARG A 135 -3.67 0.61 22.47
N LEU A 136 -3.79 1.89 22.18
CA LEU A 136 -2.69 2.85 22.24
C LEU A 136 -2.89 3.80 23.42
N ALA A 137 -1.80 4.11 24.10
CA ALA A 137 -1.75 5.15 25.12
C ALA A 137 -0.48 5.98 24.95
N ARG A 138 -0.46 7.17 25.56
CA ARG A 138 0.74 7.99 25.64
C ARG A 138 1.78 7.24 26.48
N GLY A 139 2.91 6.90 25.86
CA GLY A 139 4.04 6.30 26.57
C GLY A 139 4.82 7.35 27.37
N PRO A 140 5.77 6.91 28.20
CA PRO A 140 6.66 7.81 28.90
C PRO A 140 7.43 8.67 27.88
N ALA A 141 7.55 9.96 28.15
CA ALA A 141 8.48 10.80 27.40
C ALA A 141 9.89 10.20 27.56
N PRO A 142 10.75 10.28 26.54
CA PRO A 142 12.15 9.91 26.72
C PRO A 142 12.66 10.68 27.96
N ALA A 143 13.27 9.96 28.90
CA ALA A 143 13.98 10.62 30.00
C ALA A 143 14.88 11.66 29.33
N SER A 144 14.77 12.93 29.77
CA SER A 144 15.45 14.08 29.16
C SER A 144 16.81 13.64 28.65
N PRO A 145 17.16 13.95 27.38
CA PRO A 145 18.41 13.47 26.81
C PRO A 145 19.46 13.77 27.85
N VAL A 146 20.10 12.72 28.38
CA VAL A 146 21.23 12.88 29.29
C VAL A 146 22.11 13.83 28.53
N VAL A 147 22.14 15.09 28.96
CA VAL A 147 23.01 16.09 28.37
C VAL A 147 24.33 15.39 28.46
N ARG A 148 24.88 14.98 27.30
CA ARG A 148 26.23 14.46 27.26
C ARG A 148 27.04 15.66 27.70
N GLU A 149 27.24 15.75 29.00
CA GLU A 149 28.09 16.71 29.64
C GLU A 149 29.37 16.58 28.86
N LYS A 150 29.67 17.64 28.07
CA LYS A 150 30.82 17.70 27.19
C LYS A 150 31.97 17.11 28.00
N PRO A 151 32.55 15.96 27.60
CA PRO A 151 33.48 15.25 28.45
C PRO A 151 34.48 16.27 28.98
N ALA A 152 34.54 16.42 30.30
CA ALA A 152 35.49 17.34 30.92
C ALA A 152 36.85 17.06 30.27
N PRO A 153 37.59 18.09 29.81
CA PRO A 153 38.86 17.89 29.12
C PRO A 153 39.68 16.93 29.96
N ARG A 154 39.98 15.77 29.38
CA ARG A 154 40.65 14.67 30.08
C ARG A 154 41.95 15.28 30.66
N PRO A 155 42.18 15.24 31.99
CA PRO A 155 43.40 15.79 32.55
C PRO A 155 44.59 15.13 31.87
N THR A 156 45.54 15.95 31.41
CA THR A 156 46.75 15.51 30.73
C THR A 156 47.41 14.44 31.58
N PRO A 157 47.58 13.20 31.09
CA PRO A 157 48.25 12.17 31.87
C PRO A 157 49.69 12.62 32.17
N PRO A 158 50.19 12.42 33.40
CA PRO A 158 51.58 12.71 33.73
C PRO A 158 52.51 11.88 32.82
N PRO A 159 53.70 12.41 32.48
CA PRO A 159 54.63 11.74 31.58
C PRO A 159 55.02 10.36 32.12
N GLU A 160 54.57 9.33 31.42
CA GLU A 160 54.82 7.94 31.77
C GLU A 160 56.27 7.58 31.41
N SER A 161 57.06 7.20 32.42
CA SER A 161 58.45 6.75 32.28
C SER A 161 58.49 5.43 31.51
N ARG A 162 58.91 5.52 30.24
CA ARG A 162 59.05 4.41 29.30
C ARG A 162 60.04 3.34 29.82
N PRO A 163 59.62 2.08 30.03
CA PRO A 163 60.54 0.96 30.19
C PRO A 163 61.16 0.60 28.84
N ALA A 164 62.44 0.21 28.86
CA ALA A 164 63.21 -0.16 27.67
C ALA A 164 62.55 -1.33 26.91
N ARG A 165 62.31 -1.10 25.61
CA ARG A 165 61.67 -2.05 24.69
C ARG A 165 62.70 -3.12 24.27
N PRO A 166 62.41 -4.43 24.39
CA PRO A 166 63.24 -5.48 23.83
C PRO A 166 63.34 -5.34 22.30
N GLN A 167 64.56 -5.49 21.76
CA GLN A 167 64.83 -5.43 20.32
C GLN A 167 64.15 -6.58 19.59
N ALA A 168 63.41 -6.25 18.52
CA ALA A 168 62.77 -7.21 17.64
C ALA A 168 63.78 -7.82 16.65
N PRO A 169 63.61 -9.08 16.24
CA PRO A 169 64.46 -9.74 15.24
C PRO A 169 64.33 -9.11 13.84
N PRO A 170 65.36 -9.28 12.98
CA PRO A 170 65.44 -8.62 11.68
C PRO A 170 64.36 -9.11 10.70
N VAL A 171 63.71 -8.14 10.05
CA VAL A 171 62.66 -8.33 9.05
C VAL A 171 63.28 -8.78 7.72
N PRO A 172 62.75 -9.83 7.05
CA PRO A 172 63.18 -10.23 5.70
C PRO A 172 62.93 -9.15 4.65
N ALA A 173 63.83 -9.06 3.67
CA ALA A 173 63.83 -8.07 2.60
C ALA A 173 62.50 -8.07 1.80
N ALA A 174 61.96 -6.87 1.60
CA ALA A 174 60.71 -6.63 0.88
C ALA A 174 60.84 -6.96 -0.62
N ALA A 175 59.82 -7.62 -1.16
CA ALA A 175 59.68 -7.86 -2.59
C ALA A 175 59.46 -6.54 -3.37
N PRO A 176 59.92 -6.45 -4.63
CA PRO A 176 59.78 -5.24 -5.43
C PRO A 176 58.31 -4.93 -5.77
N PRO A 177 57.95 -3.64 -5.85
CA PRO A 177 56.57 -3.22 -6.12
C PRO A 177 56.14 -3.56 -7.55
N PRO A 178 54.85 -3.87 -7.78
CA PRO A 178 54.32 -4.09 -9.12
C PRO A 178 54.29 -2.78 -9.95
N PRO A 179 54.36 -2.89 -11.29
CA PRO A 179 54.41 -1.74 -12.19
C PRO A 179 53.11 -0.91 -12.15
N ALA A 180 53.29 0.41 -12.23
CA ALA A 180 52.22 1.40 -12.16
C ALA A 180 51.19 1.24 -13.29
N ALA A 181 49.92 1.27 -12.93
CA ALA A 181 48.81 1.30 -13.87
C ALA A 181 48.77 2.63 -14.67
N PRO A 182 48.40 2.60 -15.96
CA PRO A 182 48.33 3.80 -16.79
C PRO A 182 47.21 4.76 -16.34
N ALA A 183 47.54 6.05 -16.37
CA ALA A 183 46.64 7.14 -16.03
C ALA A 183 45.37 7.14 -16.90
N ALA A 184 44.22 7.20 -16.23
CA ALA A 184 42.93 7.35 -16.88
C ALA A 184 42.84 8.75 -17.53
N VAL A 185 42.58 8.75 -18.84
CA VAL A 185 42.34 9.95 -19.63
C VAL A 185 40.98 10.54 -19.25
N ASP A 186 41.00 11.76 -18.75
CA ASP A 186 39.84 12.58 -18.44
C ASP A 186 39.11 12.94 -19.74
N ARG A 187 37.97 12.29 -20.00
CA ARG A 187 37.07 12.66 -21.10
C ARG A 187 36.07 13.68 -20.58
N GLY A 188 36.28 14.92 -20.97
CA GLY A 188 35.42 16.06 -20.65
C GLY A 188 33.93 15.77 -20.91
N VAL A 189 33.14 15.95 -19.86
CA VAL A 189 31.68 16.00 -19.93
C VAL A 189 31.27 17.40 -20.41
N PRO A 190 30.46 17.52 -21.47
CA PRO A 190 29.93 18.81 -21.91
C PRO A 190 29.04 19.40 -20.81
N LYS A 191 29.34 20.65 -20.45
CA LYS A 191 28.58 21.47 -19.51
C LYS A 191 27.20 21.78 -20.12
N GLU A 192 26.19 21.02 -19.74
CA GLU A 192 24.82 21.23 -20.17
C GLU A 192 24.25 22.49 -19.49
N SER A 193 23.94 23.48 -20.32
CA SER A 193 23.37 24.76 -19.96
C SER A 193 21.98 24.57 -19.37
N ARG A 194 21.84 24.79 -18.06
CA ARG A 194 20.55 24.85 -17.38
C ARG A 194 19.77 26.06 -17.90
N PRO A 195 18.59 25.90 -18.54
CA PRO A 195 17.78 27.04 -18.93
C PRO A 195 17.25 27.76 -17.68
N GLU A 196 17.34 29.08 -17.74
CA GLU A 196 16.90 30.04 -16.74
C GLU A 196 15.37 29.93 -16.54
N PRO A 197 14.84 29.97 -15.29
CA PRO A 197 13.40 29.93 -15.06
C PRO A 197 12.75 31.22 -15.59
N VAL A 198 11.95 31.10 -16.65
CA VAL A 198 11.09 32.19 -17.13
C VAL A 198 10.05 32.47 -16.05
N VAL A 199 10.15 33.66 -15.43
CA VAL A 199 9.15 34.22 -14.54
C VAL A 199 7.89 34.49 -15.36
N PRO A 200 6.73 33.88 -15.07
CA PRO A 200 5.50 34.18 -15.79
C PRO A 200 5.05 35.61 -15.47
N GLU A 201 4.85 36.36 -16.55
CA GLU A 201 4.36 37.74 -16.57
C GLU A 201 2.95 37.83 -15.95
N PRO A 202 2.65 38.85 -15.13
CA PRO A 202 1.35 38.98 -14.49
C PRO A 202 0.26 39.31 -15.51
N THR A 203 -0.68 38.40 -15.69
CA THR A 203 -1.90 38.61 -16.48
C THR A 203 -2.64 39.87 -16.05
N PRO A 204 -3.01 40.78 -16.97
CA PRO A 204 -3.73 42.00 -16.63
C PRO A 204 -5.17 41.70 -16.19
N ARG A 205 -5.52 42.35 -15.08
CA ARG A 205 -6.85 42.44 -14.46
C ARG A 205 -7.86 42.99 -15.47
N ARG A 206 -8.83 42.18 -15.90
CA ARG A 206 -9.97 42.66 -16.69
C ARG A 206 -11.02 43.31 -15.79
N GLU A 207 -11.23 44.58 -16.05
CA GLU A 207 -12.25 45.47 -15.50
C GLU A 207 -13.65 45.11 -16.04
N PRO A 208 -14.72 45.20 -15.24
CA PRO A 208 -16.09 44.99 -15.70
C PRO A 208 -16.73 46.31 -16.13
N ALA A 209 -17.18 46.39 -17.38
CA ALA A 209 -18.11 47.45 -17.80
C ALA A 209 -19.17 46.88 -18.76
N ALA A 210 -20.42 47.19 -18.40
CA ALA A 210 -21.65 46.88 -19.11
C ALA A 210 -21.75 47.59 -20.47
N THR A 211 -22.65 47.12 -21.34
CA THR A 211 -23.75 47.91 -21.97
C THR A 211 -24.41 47.08 -23.07
N ALA A 212 -25.74 47.04 -23.03
CA ALA A 212 -26.62 46.43 -24.02
C ALA A 212 -26.83 47.34 -25.25
N ALA A 213 -26.98 46.76 -26.45
CA ALA A 213 -27.67 47.35 -27.61
C ALA A 213 -27.89 46.26 -28.72
N PRO A 214 -28.70 46.51 -29.78
CA PRO A 214 -29.81 45.63 -30.14
C PRO A 214 -29.62 44.81 -31.42
N SER A 215 -30.56 43.87 -31.58
CA SER A 215 -30.78 42.91 -32.65
C SER A 215 -30.62 43.42 -34.08
N THR A 216 -29.99 42.59 -34.92
CA THR A 216 -30.08 42.66 -36.39
C THR A 216 -30.77 41.39 -36.90
N PRO A 217 -31.73 41.45 -37.85
CA PRO A 217 -32.41 40.26 -38.37
C PRO A 217 -31.47 39.47 -39.29
N ALA A 218 -31.44 38.15 -39.12
CA ALA A 218 -30.76 37.23 -40.01
C ALA A 218 -31.50 37.10 -41.36
N PRO A 219 -30.78 36.96 -42.48
CA PRO A 219 -31.39 36.76 -43.79
C PRO A 219 -32.05 35.37 -43.89
N ALA A 220 -33.22 35.35 -44.53
CA ALA A 220 -33.98 34.15 -44.84
C ALA A 220 -33.15 33.20 -45.73
N VAL A 221 -32.77 32.05 -45.17
CA VAL A 221 -32.16 30.95 -45.92
C VAL A 221 -33.28 30.17 -46.60
N ALA A 222 -33.22 30.12 -47.92
CA ALA A 222 -34.13 29.35 -48.76
C ALA A 222 -34.06 27.85 -48.40
N SER A 223 -35.24 27.27 -48.16
CA SER A 223 -35.43 25.86 -47.87
C SER A 223 -34.91 24.99 -49.03
N SER A 224 -33.90 24.18 -48.74
CA SER A 224 -33.52 23.07 -49.63
C SER A 224 -34.58 21.96 -49.55
N PRO A 225 -34.89 21.27 -50.66
CA PRO A 225 -35.86 20.18 -50.66
C PRO A 225 -35.41 19.01 -49.77
N PRO A 226 -36.35 18.27 -49.16
CA PRO A 226 -36.05 17.18 -48.24
C PRO A 226 -35.26 16.08 -48.94
N VAL A 227 -34.06 15.81 -48.46
CA VAL A 227 -33.27 14.63 -48.82
C VAL A 227 -34.02 13.40 -48.31
N PRO A 228 -34.29 12.39 -49.16
CA PRO A 228 -34.96 11.17 -48.73
C PRO A 228 -34.13 10.46 -47.64
N PRO A 229 -34.77 9.92 -46.59
CA PRO A 229 -34.07 9.30 -45.48
C PRO A 229 -33.24 8.12 -45.99
N ALA A 230 -31.94 8.15 -45.68
CA ALA A 230 -31.05 7.03 -45.94
C ALA A 230 -31.62 5.76 -45.25
N PRO A 231 -31.59 4.59 -45.91
CA PRO A 231 -32.09 3.35 -45.34
C PRO A 231 -31.41 3.10 -43.99
N ALA A 232 -32.23 2.91 -42.96
CA ALA A 232 -31.77 2.69 -41.59
C ALA A 232 -30.77 1.53 -41.59
N ARG A 233 -29.53 1.82 -41.19
CA ARG A 233 -28.54 0.77 -40.95
C ARG A 233 -29.14 -0.22 -39.95
N PRO A 234 -29.13 -1.53 -40.22
CA PRO A 234 -29.59 -2.51 -39.25
C PRO A 234 -28.83 -2.29 -37.94
N PRO A 235 -29.52 -2.22 -36.79
CA PRO A 235 -28.87 -2.00 -35.51
C PRO A 235 -27.81 -3.09 -35.34
N ALA A 236 -26.57 -2.68 -35.09
CA ALA A 236 -25.50 -3.61 -34.77
C ALA A 236 -26.01 -4.53 -33.63
N PRO A 237 -25.80 -5.85 -33.72
CA PRO A 237 -26.26 -6.77 -32.69
C PRO A 237 -25.68 -6.30 -31.37
N ARG A 238 -26.54 -5.80 -30.48
CA ARG A 238 -26.22 -5.59 -29.07
C ARG A 238 -25.91 -6.98 -28.54
N VAL A 239 -24.63 -7.31 -28.45
CA VAL A 239 -24.16 -8.44 -27.66
C VAL A 239 -24.75 -8.20 -26.27
N ALA A 240 -25.73 -9.02 -25.90
CA ALA A 240 -26.30 -8.99 -24.56
C ALA A 240 -25.12 -9.23 -23.62
N GLN A 241 -24.68 -8.18 -22.95
CA GLN A 241 -23.72 -8.32 -21.86
C GLN A 241 -24.43 -9.14 -20.79
N GLU A 242 -24.14 -10.43 -20.78
CA GLU A 242 -24.55 -11.36 -19.75
C GLU A 242 -24.13 -10.74 -18.41
N THR A 243 -25.11 -10.24 -17.66
CA THR A 243 -24.88 -9.54 -16.40
C THR A 243 -24.24 -10.52 -15.45
N ALA A 244 -22.92 -10.41 -15.29
CA ALA A 244 -22.14 -11.23 -14.38
C ALA A 244 -22.88 -11.38 -13.04
N HIS A 245 -23.19 -12.62 -12.67
CA HIS A 245 -24.00 -12.93 -11.51
C HIS A 245 -23.34 -12.38 -10.25
N GLU A 246 -23.99 -11.41 -9.61
CA GLU A 246 -23.61 -10.88 -8.32
C GLU A 246 -24.36 -11.64 -7.22
N VAL A 247 -23.61 -12.25 -6.30
CA VAL A 247 -24.19 -12.99 -5.18
C VAL A 247 -23.96 -12.20 -3.90
N ARG A 248 -25.06 -11.86 -3.21
CA ARG A 248 -25.02 -11.15 -1.92
C ARG A 248 -25.33 -12.11 -0.79
N THR A 249 -24.51 -12.10 0.25
CA THR A 249 -24.69 -12.93 1.45
C THR A 249 -24.57 -12.08 2.71
N VAL A 250 -25.37 -12.41 3.72
CA VAL A 250 -25.31 -11.79 5.05
C VAL A 250 -25.12 -12.90 6.06
N ARG A 251 -24.10 -12.78 6.90
CA ARG A 251 -23.77 -13.71 7.98
C ARG A 251 -23.76 -12.94 9.29
N ARG A 252 -24.31 -13.51 10.35
CA ARG A 252 -24.48 -12.84 11.65
C ARG A 252 -23.91 -13.71 12.76
N HIS A 253 -23.38 -13.07 13.80
CA HIS A 253 -23.02 -13.79 15.03
C HIS A 253 -24.26 -14.40 15.70
N ALA A 254 -25.39 -13.67 15.72
CA ALA A 254 -26.65 -14.12 16.34
C ALA A 254 -27.14 -15.48 15.79
N ASP A 255 -27.01 -15.66 14.47
CA ASP A 255 -27.45 -16.89 13.79
C ASP A 255 -26.34 -17.94 13.68
N ARG A 256 -25.18 -17.69 14.31
CA ARG A 256 -23.96 -18.53 14.23
C ARG A 256 -23.44 -18.78 12.81
N THR A 257 -23.85 -17.96 11.84
CA THR A 257 -23.40 -18.04 10.44
C THR A 257 -22.10 -17.26 10.20
N CYS A 258 -21.71 -16.39 11.13
CA CYS A 258 -20.44 -15.68 11.14
C CYS A 258 -19.62 -16.05 12.39
N PRO A 259 -18.86 -17.17 12.40
CA PRO A 259 -18.04 -17.56 13.54
C PRO A 259 -16.90 -16.57 13.83
N GLU A 260 -16.48 -15.79 12.84
CA GLU A 260 -15.46 -14.75 12.99
C GLU A 260 -15.99 -13.43 13.56
N CYS A 261 -17.31 -13.23 13.54
CA CYS A 261 -17.93 -11.98 14.00
C CYS A 261 -18.00 -11.95 15.54
N PRO A 262 -17.57 -10.86 16.19
CA PRO A 262 -17.90 -10.58 17.59
C PRO A 262 -19.42 -10.52 17.85
N SER A 263 -19.80 -10.65 19.12
CA SER A 263 -21.21 -10.47 19.53
C SER A 263 -21.74 -9.09 19.13
N GLY A 264 -22.88 -9.08 18.42
CA GLY A 264 -23.52 -7.87 17.88
C GLY A 264 -22.90 -7.36 16.58
N GLU A 265 -22.07 -8.16 15.91
CA GLU A 265 -21.49 -7.87 14.60
C GLU A 265 -22.06 -8.81 13.52
N SER A 266 -22.19 -8.28 12.30
CA SER A 266 -22.57 -9.00 11.08
C SER A 266 -21.52 -8.79 9.99
N ALA A 267 -21.42 -9.77 9.10
CA ALA A 267 -20.62 -9.74 7.89
C ALA A 267 -21.55 -9.70 6.68
N HIS A 268 -21.39 -8.68 5.85
CA HIS A 268 -22.07 -8.53 4.58
C HIS A 268 -21.05 -8.80 3.48
N SER A 269 -21.38 -9.69 2.54
CA SER A 269 -20.47 -10.11 1.48
C SER A 269 -21.11 -9.94 0.12
N VAL A 270 -20.34 -9.43 -0.84
CA VAL A 270 -20.67 -9.39 -2.26
C VAL A 270 -19.65 -10.20 -3.01
N GLU A 271 -20.11 -11.16 -3.80
CA GLU A 271 -19.31 -11.99 -4.65
C GLU A 271 -19.60 -11.68 -6.12
N ARG A 272 -18.55 -11.59 -6.93
CA ARG A 272 -18.64 -11.32 -8.35
C ARG A 272 -17.62 -12.13 -9.12
N GLU A 273 -18.03 -12.72 -10.23
CA GLU A 273 -17.08 -13.25 -11.21
C GLU A 273 -16.53 -12.11 -12.07
N VAL A 274 -15.20 -12.02 -12.15
CA VAL A 274 -14.47 -11.02 -12.91
C VAL A 274 -13.76 -11.72 -14.05
N ALA A 275 -14.08 -11.28 -15.27
CA ALA A 275 -13.51 -11.82 -16.49
C ALA A 275 -11.97 -11.79 -16.48
N SER A 276 -11.37 -12.63 -17.31
CA SER A 276 -9.94 -12.59 -17.56
C SER A 276 -9.52 -11.22 -18.12
N GLY A 277 -8.43 -10.66 -17.60
CA GLY A 277 -7.73 -9.58 -18.29
C GLY A 277 -6.93 -10.11 -19.49
N GLY A 278 -6.49 -11.37 -19.43
CA GLY A 278 -5.56 -11.95 -20.40
C GLY A 278 -4.12 -11.47 -20.20
N ALA A 279 -3.18 -12.13 -20.87
CA ALA A 279 -1.74 -11.87 -20.73
C ALA A 279 -1.29 -10.46 -21.15
N ALA A 280 -2.13 -9.73 -21.89
CA ALA A 280 -1.87 -8.38 -22.38
C ALA A 280 -2.71 -7.30 -21.66
N ALA A 281 -3.57 -7.65 -20.70
CA ALA A 281 -4.35 -6.63 -20.00
C ALA A 281 -3.44 -5.71 -19.20
N ALA A 282 -3.61 -4.41 -19.44
CA ALA A 282 -2.98 -3.33 -18.68
C ALA A 282 -3.46 -3.26 -17.20
N GLY A 283 -4.26 -4.23 -16.74
CA GLY A 283 -4.87 -4.20 -15.43
C GLY A 283 -5.93 -3.11 -15.32
N CYS A 284 -6.26 -2.75 -14.09
CA CYS A 284 -7.08 -1.58 -13.82
C CYS A 284 -6.27 -0.28 -14.07
N PRO A 285 -6.88 0.78 -14.62
CA PRO A 285 -6.17 2.05 -14.81
C PRO A 285 -5.66 2.61 -13.48
N GLY A 286 -4.41 3.07 -13.41
CA GLY A 286 -3.79 3.54 -12.15
C GLY A 286 -4.57 4.65 -11.42
N GLU A 287 -5.22 5.54 -12.17
CA GLU A 287 -6.00 6.66 -11.62
C GLU A 287 -7.45 6.29 -11.24
N ILE A 288 -7.91 5.08 -11.55
CA ILE A 288 -9.32 4.73 -11.42
C ILE A 288 -9.81 4.83 -9.98
N ARG A 289 -8.94 4.48 -9.02
CA ARG A 289 -9.24 4.60 -7.59
C ARG A 289 -9.47 6.04 -7.17
N ASN A 290 -8.65 6.97 -7.65
CA ASN A 290 -8.78 8.41 -7.36
C ASN A 290 -10.10 8.94 -7.92
N ARG A 291 -10.48 8.50 -9.14
CA ARG A 291 -11.75 8.87 -9.74
C ARG A 291 -12.95 8.39 -8.93
N PHE A 292 -12.95 7.14 -8.46
CA PHE A 292 -14.03 6.65 -7.57
C PHE A 292 -14.06 7.37 -6.21
N ALA A 293 -12.91 7.68 -5.63
CA ALA A 293 -12.82 8.36 -4.35
C ALA A 293 -13.30 9.82 -4.42
N ALA A 294 -13.11 10.48 -5.56
CA ALA A 294 -13.59 11.84 -5.80
C ALA A 294 -15.06 11.91 -6.24
N ALA A 295 -15.62 10.80 -6.75
CA ALA A 295 -16.98 10.75 -7.27
C ALA A 295 -18.01 10.43 -6.17
N PRO A 296 -19.21 11.04 -6.22
CA PRO A 296 -20.30 10.65 -5.34
C PRO A 296 -20.76 9.21 -5.65
N PRO A 297 -21.33 8.47 -4.67
CA PRO A 297 -21.79 7.09 -4.86
C PRO A 297 -22.75 6.88 -6.04
N ALA A 298 -23.57 7.88 -6.37
CA ALA A 298 -24.47 7.84 -7.51
C ALA A 298 -23.74 7.68 -8.87
N ALA A 299 -22.54 8.27 -9.00
CA ALA A 299 -21.74 8.21 -10.22
C ALA A 299 -20.91 6.92 -10.35
N TRP A 300 -20.84 6.09 -9.31
CA TRP A 300 -20.01 4.88 -9.33
C TRP A 300 -20.45 3.87 -10.38
N VAL A 301 -21.74 3.81 -10.73
CA VAL A 301 -22.24 2.89 -11.78
C VAL A 301 -21.62 3.23 -13.14
N GLU A 302 -21.63 4.51 -13.48
CA GLU A 302 -21.16 5.01 -14.78
C GLU A 302 -19.65 4.80 -14.88
N ILE A 303 -18.90 5.16 -13.84
CA ILE A 303 -17.44 4.93 -13.80
C ILE A 303 -17.13 3.43 -13.89
N ALA A 304 -17.93 2.57 -13.26
CA ALA A 304 -17.73 1.13 -13.31
C ALA A 304 -17.99 0.54 -14.70
N ALA A 305 -18.88 1.14 -15.49
CA ALA A 305 -19.18 0.70 -16.85
C ALA A 305 -18.03 0.99 -17.83
N GLU A 306 -17.15 1.93 -17.51
CA GLU A 306 -15.96 2.27 -18.31
C GLU A 306 -14.74 1.39 -18.00
N LEU A 307 -14.85 0.47 -17.03
CA LEU A 307 -13.74 -0.39 -16.63
C LEU A 307 -13.39 -1.40 -17.72
N PRO A 308 -12.09 -1.63 -18.00
CA PRO A 308 -11.68 -2.65 -18.95
C PRO A 308 -11.95 -4.06 -18.42
N PRO A 309 -11.99 -5.08 -19.30
CA PRO A 309 -12.00 -6.48 -18.89
C PRO A 309 -10.87 -6.78 -17.89
N GLY A 310 -11.16 -7.64 -16.91
CA GLY A 310 -10.25 -7.90 -15.80
C GLY A 310 -10.28 -6.84 -14.69
N CYS A 311 -10.93 -5.69 -14.88
CA CYS A 311 -11.13 -4.70 -13.81
C CYS A 311 -12.59 -4.66 -13.37
N SER A 312 -12.85 -4.67 -12.06
CA SER A 312 -14.21 -4.59 -11.54
C SER A 312 -14.33 -3.71 -10.30
N ALA A 313 -15.37 -2.90 -10.25
CA ALA A 313 -15.82 -2.21 -9.04
C ALA A 313 -16.93 -3.04 -8.37
N ILE A 314 -16.71 -3.43 -7.12
CA ILE A 314 -17.62 -4.22 -6.31
C ILE A 314 -18.19 -3.32 -5.22
N ARG A 315 -19.51 -3.16 -5.23
CA ARG A 315 -20.23 -2.21 -4.37
C ARG A 315 -21.03 -2.94 -3.30
N LEU A 316 -20.89 -2.47 -2.07
CA LEU A 316 -21.56 -3.04 -0.91
C LEU A 316 -22.22 -1.92 -0.11
N GLU A 317 -23.50 -2.10 0.22
CA GLU A 317 -24.26 -1.17 1.06
C GLU A 317 -24.57 -1.87 2.39
N LEU A 318 -24.25 -1.20 3.49
CA LEU A 318 -24.54 -1.69 4.83
C LEU A 318 -25.96 -1.28 5.25
N PRO A 319 -26.57 -2.02 6.21
CA PRO A 319 -27.86 -1.61 6.77
C PRO A 319 -27.82 -0.19 7.32
N ALA A 320 -28.95 0.51 7.23
CA ALA A 320 -29.13 1.85 7.79
C ALA A 320 -28.74 1.88 9.28
N GLY A 321 -27.93 2.87 9.66
CA GLY A 321 -27.41 3.04 11.02
C GLY A 321 -26.32 2.05 11.43
N ALA A 322 -25.93 1.11 10.56
CA ALA A 322 -24.86 0.17 10.86
C ALA A 322 -23.50 0.89 10.92
N ARG A 323 -22.70 0.55 11.92
CA ARG A 323 -21.34 1.06 12.06
C ARG A 323 -20.36 0.09 11.42
N TYR A 324 -19.77 0.51 10.30
CA TYR A 324 -18.65 -0.19 9.67
C TYR A 324 -17.48 -0.37 10.66
N THR A 325 -17.00 -1.61 10.78
CA THR A 325 -15.92 -2.01 11.71
C THR A 325 -14.67 -2.53 11.01
N GLY A 326 -14.79 -3.06 9.79
CA GLY A 326 -13.65 -3.58 9.05
C GLY A 326 -14.06 -4.30 7.77
N TYR A 327 -13.09 -4.87 7.07
CA TYR A 327 -13.34 -5.57 5.82
C TYR A 327 -12.41 -6.78 5.64
N ARG A 328 -12.76 -7.65 4.69
CA ARG A 328 -11.96 -8.78 4.23
C ARG A 328 -12.11 -8.94 2.74
N TYR A 329 -11.00 -9.23 2.09
CA TYR A 329 -10.91 -9.47 0.66
C TYR A 329 -10.51 -10.92 0.41
N GLU A 330 -11.24 -11.57 -0.49
CA GLU A 330 -10.93 -12.92 -0.92
C GLU A 330 -10.97 -12.97 -2.45
N SER A 331 -10.08 -13.78 -3.02
CA SER A 331 -10.07 -14.13 -4.45
C SER A 331 -10.16 -15.64 -4.58
N GLY A 332 -10.90 -16.11 -5.57
CA GLY A 332 -11.23 -17.51 -5.70
C GLY A 332 -11.18 -18.01 -7.14
N THR A 333 -11.00 -19.31 -7.24
CA THR A 333 -11.17 -20.09 -8.47
C THR A 333 -12.20 -21.19 -8.21
N ALA A 334 -12.40 -22.10 -9.17
CA ALA A 334 -13.16 -23.31 -8.91
C ALA A 334 -12.56 -24.17 -7.78
N ALA A 335 -11.25 -24.08 -7.55
CA ALA A 335 -10.54 -24.88 -6.55
C ALA A 335 -10.69 -24.36 -5.10
N GLY A 336 -11.15 -23.12 -4.91
CA GLY A 336 -11.33 -22.54 -3.58
C GLY A 336 -11.00 -21.06 -3.51
N TRP A 337 -10.91 -20.55 -2.28
CA TRP A 337 -10.72 -19.15 -1.94
C TRP A 337 -9.39 -18.94 -1.22
N VAL A 338 -8.77 -17.78 -1.45
CA VAL A 338 -7.60 -17.30 -0.71
C VAL A 338 -7.86 -15.89 -0.19
N ASP A 339 -7.33 -15.60 1.00
CA ASP A 339 -7.32 -14.26 1.56
C ASP A 339 -6.36 -13.36 0.79
N CYS A 340 -6.82 -12.16 0.46
CA CYS A 340 -6.04 -11.17 -0.28
C CYS A 340 -5.74 -9.95 0.59
N PRO A 341 -4.47 -9.53 0.70
CA PRO A 341 -4.13 -8.25 1.29
C PRO A 341 -4.55 -7.08 0.39
N ALA A 342 -5.03 -5.99 0.99
CA ALA A 342 -5.35 -4.76 0.28
C ALA A 342 -4.08 -4.13 -0.35
N GLY A 343 -4.18 -3.71 -1.60
CA GLY A 343 -3.12 -3.03 -2.35
C GLY A 343 -1.98 -3.95 -2.77
N ARG A 344 -2.18 -5.27 -2.70
CA ARG A 344 -1.17 -6.29 -2.98
C ARG A 344 -1.80 -7.42 -3.79
N GLU A 345 -0.93 -8.20 -4.44
CA GLU A 345 -1.35 -9.38 -5.20
C GLU A 345 -1.87 -10.47 -4.26
N CYS A 346 -2.99 -11.08 -4.65
CA CYS A 346 -3.57 -12.26 -4.04
C CYS A 346 -2.62 -13.46 -4.22
N PRO A 347 -2.24 -14.17 -3.14
CA PRO A 347 -1.29 -15.28 -3.21
C PRO A 347 -1.67 -16.32 -4.27
N GLY A 348 -0.83 -16.46 -5.30
CA GLY A 348 -0.93 -17.52 -6.32
C GLY A 348 -2.05 -17.36 -7.35
N LEU A 349 -2.76 -16.22 -7.41
CA LEU A 349 -3.94 -16.08 -8.27
C LEU A 349 -3.83 -15.04 -9.38
N SER A 350 -2.72 -14.31 -9.50
CA SER A 350 -2.53 -13.22 -10.49
C SER A 350 -3.70 -12.24 -10.50
N SER A 351 -4.20 -11.90 -9.32
CA SER A 351 -5.28 -10.94 -9.10
C SER A 351 -4.95 -10.08 -7.88
N ALA A 352 -5.56 -8.92 -7.74
CA ALA A 352 -5.28 -7.98 -6.65
C ALA A 352 -6.51 -7.15 -6.29
N TRP A 353 -6.57 -6.69 -5.04
CA TRP A 353 -7.49 -5.65 -4.61
C TRP A 353 -6.75 -4.32 -4.53
N LEU A 354 -7.26 -3.26 -5.16
CA LEU A 354 -6.54 -1.99 -5.30
C LEU A 354 -6.70 -1.09 -4.07
N GLY A 355 -6.07 -1.51 -2.97
CA GLY A 355 -6.02 -0.78 -1.70
C GLY A 355 -7.26 -0.97 -0.82
N ASP A 356 -7.36 -0.13 0.21
CA ASP A 356 -8.49 -0.12 1.13
C ASP A 356 -9.80 0.29 0.42
N PRO A 357 -10.96 -0.21 0.88
CA PRO A 357 -12.24 0.15 0.28
C PRO A 357 -12.52 1.64 0.46
N ILE A 358 -13.18 2.23 -0.53
CA ILE A 358 -13.70 3.59 -0.43
C ILE A 358 -14.98 3.52 0.39
N VAL A 359 -15.03 4.25 1.51
CA VAL A 359 -16.17 4.24 2.43
C VAL A 359 -16.80 5.63 2.44
N VAL A 360 -18.07 5.70 2.04
CA VAL A 360 -18.86 6.93 2.02
C VAL A 360 -20.04 6.78 2.96
N ARG A 361 -20.28 7.78 3.81
CA ARG A 361 -21.46 7.87 4.66
C ARG A 361 -22.35 9.01 4.17
N GLU A 362 -23.59 8.69 3.87
CA GLU A 362 -24.62 9.65 3.46
C GLU A 362 -25.86 9.43 4.32
N GLY A 363 -26.13 10.36 5.24
CA GLY A 363 -27.17 10.18 6.24
C GLY A 363 -26.89 8.98 7.15
N ASP A 364 -27.82 8.03 7.19
CA ASP A 364 -27.72 6.77 7.95
C ASP A 364 -27.14 5.60 7.12
N ALA A 365 -26.95 5.79 5.80
CA ALA A 365 -26.40 4.78 4.92
C ALA A 365 -24.87 4.82 4.91
N THR A 366 -24.25 3.63 4.96
CA THR A 366 -22.82 3.47 4.68
C THR A 366 -22.64 2.65 3.41
N ARG A 367 -22.00 3.24 2.40
CA ARG A 367 -21.70 2.59 1.11
C ARG A 367 -20.20 2.38 0.97
N LEU A 368 -19.85 1.21 0.48
CA LEU A 368 -18.47 0.79 0.27
C LEU A 368 -18.26 0.41 -1.19
N LEU A 369 -17.09 0.74 -1.70
CA LEU A 369 -16.61 0.30 -3.01
C LEU A 369 -15.21 -0.24 -2.90
N ALA A 370 -15.00 -1.41 -3.48
CA ALA A 370 -13.69 -2.03 -3.61
C ALA A 370 -13.39 -2.31 -5.08
N LEU A 371 -12.13 -2.13 -5.46
CA LEU A 371 -11.66 -2.37 -6.82
C LEU A 371 -10.86 -3.66 -6.87
N PHE A 372 -11.23 -4.53 -7.80
CA PHE A 372 -10.59 -5.80 -8.02
C PHE A 372 -10.00 -5.86 -9.43
N GLU A 373 -8.78 -6.36 -9.51
CA GLU A 373 -8.03 -6.56 -10.74
C GLU A 373 -7.74 -8.06 -10.92
N ASN A 374 -8.08 -8.59 -12.09
CA ASN A 374 -7.78 -9.94 -12.54
C ASN A 374 -6.82 -9.88 -13.74
N ARG A 375 -5.56 -10.26 -13.50
CA ARG A 375 -4.52 -10.38 -14.54
C ARG A 375 -4.30 -11.82 -14.97
N ALA A 376 -5.07 -12.77 -14.43
CA ALA A 376 -4.98 -14.16 -14.83
C ALA A 376 -5.59 -14.38 -16.21
N GLU A 377 -5.19 -15.46 -16.87
CA GLU A 377 -5.76 -15.89 -18.17
C GLU A 377 -7.20 -16.36 -18.06
N GLY A 378 -7.63 -16.81 -16.88
CA GLY A 378 -9.01 -17.26 -16.63
C GLY A 378 -9.80 -16.30 -15.72
N PRO A 379 -11.12 -16.49 -15.61
CA PRO A 379 -11.93 -15.72 -14.69
C PRO A 379 -11.51 -15.96 -13.23
N ARG A 380 -11.81 -14.98 -12.39
CA ARG A 380 -11.61 -15.04 -10.94
C ARG A 380 -12.89 -14.64 -10.24
N ARG A 381 -13.18 -15.30 -9.12
CA ARG A 381 -14.27 -14.90 -8.23
C ARG A 381 -13.68 -13.94 -7.21
N ALA A 382 -14.21 -12.73 -7.14
CA ALA A 382 -13.83 -11.73 -6.16
C ALA A 382 -14.92 -11.66 -5.09
N ARG A 383 -14.53 -11.76 -3.81
CA ARG A 383 -15.46 -11.59 -2.70
C ARG A 383 -14.99 -10.46 -1.79
N PHE A 384 -15.84 -9.44 -1.69
CA PHE A 384 -15.68 -8.33 -0.77
C PHE A 384 -16.61 -8.52 0.41
N THR A 385 -16.04 -8.65 1.61
CA THR A 385 -16.80 -8.73 2.86
C THR A 385 -16.57 -7.46 3.68
N ALA A 386 -17.65 -6.82 4.11
CA ALA A 386 -17.65 -5.73 5.07
C ALA A 386 -18.26 -6.21 6.40
N TYR A 387 -17.59 -5.91 7.49
CA TYR A 387 -18.07 -6.17 8.84
C TYR A 387 -18.70 -4.89 9.41
N CYS A 388 -19.81 -5.05 10.13
CA CYS A 388 -20.47 -3.94 10.77
C CYS A 388 -21.18 -4.35 12.05
N ARG A 389 -21.28 -3.41 12.98
CA ARG A 389 -22.16 -3.54 14.15
C ARG A 389 -23.50 -2.91 13.83
N GLU A 390 -24.56 -3.61 14.19
CA GLU A 390 -25.92 -3.08 14.06
C GLU A 390 -26.05 -1.82 14.93
N GLY A 391 -26.66 -0.77 14.38
CA GLY A 391 -26.94 0.45 15.14
C GLY A 391 -27.93 0.14 16.24
N GLY A 392 -27.53 0.34 17.50
CA GLY A 392 -28.49 0.34 18.61
C GLY A 392 -29.45 1.51 18.40
N ARG A 393 -30.71 1.21 18.15
CA ARG A 393 -31.78 2.22 18.19
C ARG A 393 -31.97 2.72 19.60
#